data_AF-A0AAV4ZVP3-F1
#
_entry.id   AF-A0AAV4ZVP3-F1
#
_cell.length_a   1.000
_cell.length_b   1.000
_cell.length_c   1.000
_cell.angle_alpha   90.00
_cell.angle_beta   90.00
_cell.angle_gamma   90.00
#
_symmetry.space_group_name_H-M   'P 1'
#
loop_
_entity.id
_entity.type
_entity.pdbx_description
1 polymer ?
#
loop_
_entity_poly.entity_id
_entity_poly.type
_entity_poly.pdbx_seq_one_letter_code
_entity_poly.pdbx_strand_id
1 'polypeptide(L)'
;MFGLGFFTRRRAHRATSAAMASLADAFAGQPHAERAAIMAVANALLASVAARHGDLVMRRPSTLDRDDAAAIVAELSLSMAKLSLASEELSGRDFGDPVLDGIHRQMRATELVVGTLGMAMDPSGKRVVVEAWSNLYAARRHARAAVAALLAFQEETGTSPFPEGVPSKPSDLLALATTAPPFLRVRTVAA
;
A
#
# COMPACT_ATOMS: atom_id res chain seq x y z
N MET A 1 -22.64 3.17 24.62
CA MET A 1 -22.05 2.66 23.37
C MET A 1 -20.63 3.24 23.18
N PHE A 2 -19.73 3.07 24.16
CA PHE A 2 -18.40 3.72 24.19
C PHE A 2 -17.21 2.78 23.91
N GLY A 3 -17.42 1.46 23.84
CA GLY A 3 -16.33 0.47 23.76
C GLY A 3 -15.74 0.30 22.36
N LEU A 4 -16.57 0.11 21.33
CA LEU A 4 -16.12 -0.27 19.98
C LEU A 4 -15.26 0.81 19.30
N GLY A 5 -15.61 2.09 19.46
CA GLY A 5 -14.83 3.20 18.90
C GLY A 5 -13.45 3.37 19.55
N PHE A 6 -13.31 3.03 20.83
CA PHE A 6 -12.02 3.07 21.53
C PHE A 6 -11.07 1.98 21.02
N PHE A 7 -11.55 0.74 20.90
CA PHE A 7 -10.72 -0.37 20.40
C PHE A 7 -10.31 -0.17 18.94
N THR A 8 -11.21 0.35 18.11
CA THR A 8 -10.94 0.67 16.70
C THR A 8 -9.83 1.71 16.59
N ARG A 9 -9.95 2.84 17.31
CA ARG A 9 -8.91 3.88 17.34
C ARG A 9 -7.58 3.38 17.89
N ARG A 10 -7.59 2.58 18.95
CA ARG A 10 -6.36 2.00 19.51
C ARG A 10 -5.67 1.05 18.54
N ARG A 11 -6.42 0.20 17.84
CA ARG A 11 -5.89 -0.68 16.78
C ARG A 11 -5.33 0.15 15.64
N ALA A 12 -6.05 1.17 15.18
CA ALA A 12 -5.62 2.02 14.10
C ALA A 12 -4.32 2.76 14.43
N HIS A 13 -4.22 3.37 15.62
CA HIS A 13 -2.98 4.02 16.06
C HIS A 13 -1.79 3.05 16.10
N ARG A 14 -1.97 1.84 16.62
CA ARG A 14 -0.91 0.82 16.63
C ARG A 14 -0.47 0.44 15.22
N ALA A 15 -1.44 0.21 14.32
CA ALA A 15 -1.16 -0.13 12.93
C ALA A 15 -0.43 1.01 12.21
N THR A 16 -0.85 2.27 12.43
CA THR A 16 -0.19 3.45 11.88
C THR A 16 1.23 3.58 12.42
N SER A 17 1.46 3.49 13.74
CA SER A 17 2.81 3.58 14.30
C SER A 17 3.74 2.49 13.78
N ALA A 18 3.25 1.24 13.69
CA ALA A 18 4.01 0.13 13.14
C ALA A 18 4.34 0.34 11.65
N ALA A 19 3.36 0.77 10.86
CA ALA A 19 3.57 1.08 9.45
C ALA A 19 4.59 2.21 9.26
N MET A 20 4.48 3.31 10.01
CA MET A 20 5.42 4.43 9.92
C MET A 20 6.84 4.02 10.28
N ALA A 21 7.01 3.22 11.34
CA ALA A 21 8.31 2.68 11.73
C ALA A 21 8.89 1.75 10.66
N SER A 22 8.04 0.90 10.06
CA SER A 22 8.44 -0.01 8.98
C SER A 22 8.83 0.72 7.69
N LEU A 23 8.13 1.81 7.36
CA LEU A 23 8.35 2.59 6.14
C LEU A 23 9.65 3.40 6.16
N ALA A 24 10.17 3.72 7.35
CA ALA A 24 11.51 4.29 7.49
C ALA A 24 12.52 3.31 6.88
N ASP A 25 13.14 3.71 5.78
CA ASP A 25 14.13 2.94 5.00
C ASP A 25 13.63 1.69 4.25
N ALA A 26 12.33 1.35 4.28
CA ALA A 26 11.76 0.13 3.66
C ALA A 26 12.17 -0.09 2.19
N PHE A 27 12.27 0.99 1.42
CA PHE A 27 12.39 0.94 -0.05
C PHE A 27 13.76 1.30 -0.59
N ALA A 28 14.70 1.73 0.27
CA ALA A 28 16.03 2.17 -0.17
C ALA A 28 16.86 0.99 -0.74
N GLY A 29 16.77 -0.18 -0.12
CA GLY A 29 17.52 -1.39 -0.52
C GLY A 29 16.78 -2.34 -1.48
N GLN A 30 15.54 -2.03 -1.87
CA GLN A 30 14.75 -2.93 -2.73
C GLN A 30 15.08 -2.75 -4.22
N PRO A 31 15.06 -3.84 -5.02
CA PRO A 31 15.21 -3.76 -6.47
C PRO A 31 14.20 -2.78 -7.11
N HIS A 32 14.61 -2.08 -8.17
CA HIS A 32 13.73 -1.09 -8.80
C HIS A 32 12.45 -1.68 -9.38
N ALA A 33 12.50 -2.88 -9.98
CA ALA A 33 11.31 -3.56 -10.47
C ALA A 33 10.33 -3.88 -9.33
N GLU A 34 10.86 -4.30 -8.18
CA GLU A 34 10.08 -4.62 -6.99
C GLU A 34 9.40 -3.37 -6.40
N ARG A 35 10.12 -2.25 -6.31
CA ARG A 35 9.55 -0.95 -5.92
C ARG A 35 8.41 -0.52 -6.84
N ALA A 36 8.56 -0.68 -8.15
CA ALA A 36 7.51 -0.34 -9.10
C ALA A 36 6.29 -1.28 -8.97
N ALA A 37 6.49 -2.56 -8.65
CA ALA A 37 5.42 -3.51 -8.39
C ALA A 37 4.65 -3.16 -7.10
N ILE A 38 5.36 -2.83 -6.02
CA ILE A 38 4.76 -2.35 -4.76
C ILE A 38 3.97 -1.08 -5.01
N MET A 39 4.47 -0.14 -5.83
CA MET A 39 3.73 1.06 -6.20
C MET A 39 2.40 0.73 -6.87
N ALA A 40 2.40 -0.26 -7.78
CA ALA A 40 1.20 -0.68 -8.48
C ALA A 40 0.16 -1.24 -7.50
N VAL A 41 0.58 -2.13 -6.60
CA VAL A 41 -0.29 -2.72 -5.57
C VAL A 41 -0.80 -1.65 -4.60
N ALA A 42 0.04 -0.70 -4.18
CA ALA A 42 -0.36 0.38 -3.29
C ALA A 42 -1.37 1.33 -3.96
N ASN A 43 -1.17 1.67 -5.23
CA ASN A 43 -2.14 2.46 -6.00
C ASN A 43 -3.48 1.73 -6.16
N ALA A 44 -3.44 0.43 -6.44
CA ALA A 44 -4.65 -0.40 -6.51
C ALA A 44 -5.41 -0.45 -5.17
N LEU A 45 -4.69 -0.63 -4.07
CA LEU A 45 -5.27 -0.62 -2.73
C LEU A 45 -5.91 0.75 -2.41
N LEU A 46 -5.21 1.85 -2.71
CA LEU A 46 -5.77 3.20 -2.52
C LEU A 46 -7.03 3.43 -3.35
N ALA A 47 -7.04 2.97 -4.61
CA ALA A 47 -8.21 3.09 -5.48
C ALA A 47 -9.40 2.27 -4.95
N SER A 48 -9.15 1.04 -4.49
CA SER A 48 -10.17 0.18 -3.88
C SER A 48 -10.74 0.81 -2.59
N VAL A 49 -9.88 1.40 -1.75
CA VAL A 49 -10.33 2.11 -0.54
C VAL A 49 -11.13 3.36 -0.92
N ALA A 50 -10.67 4.15 -1.89
CA ALA A 50 -11.39 5.35 -2.33
C ALA A 50 -12.75 5.04 -2.95
N ALA A 51 -12.89 3.92 -3.66
CA ALA A 51 -14.19 3.49 -4.20
C ALA A 51 -15.23 3.21 -3.09
N ARG A 52 -14.79 2.83 -1.88
CA ARG A 52 -15.66 2.50 -0.74
C ARG A 52 -15.88 3.66 0.21
N HIS A 53 -14.88 4.54 0.37
CA HIS A 53 -14.88 5.60 1.39
C HIS A 53 -14.80 7.02 0.81
N GLY A 54 -14.78 7.16 -0.52
CA GLY A 54 -14.80 8.42 -1.23
C GLY A 54 -13.44 8.91 -1.74
N ASP A 55 -13.49 9.80 -2.73
CA ASP A 55 -12.33 10.36 -3.46
C ASP A 55 -11.27 11.04 -2.59
N LEU A 56 -11.66 11.54 -1.40
CA LEU A 56 -10.75 12.24 -0.49
C LEU A 56 -9.58 11.35 -0.05
N VAL A 57 -9.79 10.04 0.03
CA VAL A 57 -8.75 9.03 0.31
C VAL A 57 -7.56 9.16 -0.65
N MET A 58 -7.84 9.35 -1.95
CA MET A 58 -6.79 9.45 -2.97
C MET A 58 -6.27 10.89 -3.17
N ARG A 59 -7.12 11.89 -2.97
CA ARG A 59 -6.77 13.29 -3.28
C ARG A 59 -6.11 14.01 -2.11
N ARG A 60 -6.60 13.79 -0.90
CA ARG A 60 -6.17 14.50 0.33
C ARG A 60 -6.28 13.57 1.56
N PRO A 61 -5.54 12.44 1.59
CA PRO A 61 -5.64 11.47 2.69
C PRO A 61 -5.34 12.08 4.08
N SER A 62 -4.46 13.08 4.15
CA SER A 62 -4.13 13.75 5.43
C SER A 62 -5.23 14.66 5.98
N THR A 63 -6.30 14.90 5.22
CA THR A 63 -7.44 15.76 5.65
C THR A 63 -8.70 14.96 5.89
N LEU A 64 -8.62 13.62 5.90
CA LEU A 64 -9.75 12.78 6.30
C LEU A 64 -10.12 13.08 7.75
N ASP A 65 -11.40 12.87 8.08
CA ASP A 65 -11.81 12.84 9.47
C ASP A 65 -11.04 11.73 10.21
N ARG A 66 -10.68 11.99 11.47
CA ARG A 66 -9.84 11.08 12.26
C ARG A 66 -10.52 9.77 12.55
N ASP A 67 -11.84 9.79 12.80
CA ASP A 67 -12.58 8.58 13.12
C ASP A 67 -12.82 7.74 11.85
N ASP A 68 -13.07 8.39 10.71
CA ASP A 68 -13.14 7.72 9.40
C ASP A 68 -11.80 7.08 9.03
N ALA A 69 -10.69 7.83 9.16
CA ALA A 69 -9.35 7.31 8.91
C ALA A 69 -9.03 6.12 9.84
N ALA A 70 -9.41 6.20 11.12
CA ALA A 70 -9.22 5.12 12.07
C ALA A 70 -10.01 3.85 11.69
N ALA A 71 -11.25 3.99 11.22
CA ALA A 71 -12.06 2.86 10.77
C ALA A 71 -11.43 2.16 9.57
N ILE A 72 -11.01 2.92 8.56
CA ILE A 72 -10.37 2.38 7.35
C ILE A 72 -9.04 1.69 7.69
N VAL A 73 -8.20 2.33 8.50
CA VAL A 73 -6.92 1.73 8.93
C VAL A 73 -7.14 0.47 9.75
N ALA A 74 -8.15 0.44 10.63
CA ALA A 74 -8.47 -0.75 11.40
C ALA A 74 -8.89 -1.91 10.49
N GLU A 75 -9.65 -1.65 9.42
CA GLU A 75 -10.00 -2.66 8.41
C GLU A 75 -8.74 -3.20 7.70
N LEU A 76 -7.88 -2.31 7.19
CA LEU A 76 -6.64 -2.69 6.50
C LEU A 76 -5.68 -3.47 7.42
N SER A 77 -5.67 -3.17 8.72
CA SER A 77 -4.83 -3.90 9.69
C SER A 77 -5.24 -5.36 9.84
N LEU A 78 -6.50 -5.71 9.60
CA LEU A 78 -6.94 -7.11 9.57
C LEU A 78 -6.38 -7.84 8.35
N SER A 79 -6.33 -7.17 7.19
CA SER A 79 -5.68 -7.70 5.99
C SER A 79 -4.17 -7.90 6.21
N MET A 80 -3.48 -6.97 6.87
CA MET A 80 -2.07 -7.15 7.25
C MET A 80 -1.86 -8.38 8.15
N ALA A 81 -2.73 -8.59 9.14
CA ALA A 81 -2.62 -9.75 10.03
C ALA A 81 -2.77 -11.07 9.26
N LYS A 82 -3.71 -11.14 8.30
CA LYS A 82 -3.88 -12.31 7.44
C LYS A 82 -2.66 -12.56 6.55
N LEU A 83 -2.08 -11.50 5.97
CA LEU A 83 -0.87 -11.60 5.16
C LEU A 83 0.34 -12.05 5.98
N SER A 84 0.47 -11.60 7.23
CA SER A 84 1.53 -12.04 8.15
C SER A 84 1.43 -13.54 8.42
N LEU A 85 0.23 -14.06 8.71
CA LEU A 85 0.01 -15.49 8.92
C LEU A 85 0.35 -16.30 7.66
N ALA A 86 -0.09 -15.85 6.48
CA ALA A 86 0.25 -16.49 5.22
C ALA A 86 1.77 -16.49 4.96
N SER A 87 2.47 -15.41 5.32
CA SER A 87 3.93 -15.34 5.19
C SER A 87 4.64 -16.31 6.12
N GLU A 88 4.14 -16.52 7.34
CA GLU A 88 4.70 -17.48 8.30
C GLU A 88 4.54 -18.92 7.81
N GLU A 89 3.38 -19.26 7.23
CA GLU A 89 3.11 -20.57 6.63
C GLU A 89 4.01 -20.88 5.43
N LEU A 90 4.54 -19.85 4.76
CA LEU A 90 5.40 -19.97 3.58
C LEU A 90 6.89 -19.78 3.89
N SER A 91 7.26 -19.67 5.16
CA SER A 91 8.64 -19.41 5.62
C SER A 91 9.68 -20.47 5.20
N GLY A 92 9.23 -21.67 4.79
CA GLY A 92 10.10 -22.72 4.24
C GLY A 92 10.38 -22.64 2.74
N ARG A 93 9.85 -21.63 2.03
CA ARG A 93 10.06 -21.46 0.58
C ARG A 93 11.34 -20.68 0.29
N ASP A 94 11.95 -20.99 -0.85
CA ASP A 94 13.19 -20.36 -1.31
C ASP A 94 12.99 -18.90 -1.72
N PHE A 95 14.09 -18.13 -1.65
CA PHE A 95 14.13 -16.78 -2.16
C PHE A 95 13.87 -16.73 -3.67
N GLY A 96 12.98 -15.85 -4.13
CA GLY A 96 12.56 -15.76 -5.53
C GLY A 96 11.31 -16.58 -5.88
N ASP A 97 10.66 -17.21 -4.89
CA ASP A 97 9.34 -17.78 -5.06
C ASP A 97 8.31 -16.65 -5.36
N PRO A 98 7.60 -16.70 -6.52
CA PRO A 98 6.68 -15.65 -6.92
C PRO A 98 5.56 -15.39 -5.89
N VAL A 99 5.11 -16.43 -5.17
CA VAL A 99 4.06 -16.37 -4.16
C VAL A 99 4.53 -15.63 -2.92
N LEU A 100 5.71 -16.00 -2.41
CA LEU A 100 6.31 -15.34 -1.25
C LEU A 100 6.60 -13.86 -1.56
N ASP A 101 7.19 -13.58 -2.72
CA ASP A 101 7.43 -12.21 -3.16
C ASP A 101 6.12 -11.44 -3.34
N GLY A 102 5.06 -12.08 -3.86
CA GLY A 102 3.73 -11.50 -3.99
C GLY A 102 3.13 -11.07 -2.65
N ILE A 103 3.25 -11.91 -1.62
CA ILE A 103 2.78 -11.59 -0.26
C ILE A 103 3.60 -10.45 0.34
N HIS A 104 4.93 -10.46 0.18
CA HIS A 104 5.78 -9.35 0.62
C HIS A 104 5.39 -8.02 -0.05
N ARG A 105 5.11 -8.02 -1.37
CA ARG A 105 4.60 -6.84 -2.07
C ARG A 105 3.30 -6.33 -1.47
N GLN A 106 2.35 -7.22 -1.22
CA GLN A 106 1.06 -6.87 -0.63
C GLN A 106 1.20 -6.32 0.79
N MET A 107 2.09 -6.89 1.61
CA MET A 107 2.40 -6.38 2.95
C MET A 107 2.97 -4.96 2.88
N ARG A 108 4.00 -4.74 2.06
CA ARG A 108 4.63 -3.41 1.90
C ARG A 108 3.67 -2.37 1.33
N ALA A 109 2.85 -2.76 0.36
CA ALA A 109 1.83 -1.89 -0.19
C ALA A 109 0.78 -1.53 0.86
N THR A 110 0.34 -2.50 1.66
CA THR A 110 -0.66 -2.26 2.72
C THR A 110 -0.10 -1.37 3.83
N GLU A 111 1.14 -1.58 4.26
CA GLU A 111 1.85 -0.69 5.19
C GLU A 111 1.89 0.75 4.66
N LEU A 112 2.23 0.93 3.38
CA LEU A 112 2.27 2.24 2.76
C LEU A 112 0.90 2.92 2.75
N VAL A 113 -0.17 2.18 2.42
CA VAL A 113 -1.54 2.72 2.46
C VAL A 113 -1.98 3.04 3.89
N VAL A 114 -1.70 2.17 4.86
CA VAL A 114 -1.97 2.41 6.29
C VAL A 114 -1.24 3.65 6.79
N GLY A 115 0.04 3.82 6.45
CA GLY A 115 0.80 5.02 6.77
C GLY A 115 0.19 6.26 6.10
N THR A 116 -0.20 6.15 4.83
CA THR A 116 -0.80 7.25 4.06
C THR A 116 -2.08 7.77 4.70
N LEU A 117 -2.99 6.88 5.08
CA LEU A 117 -4.24 7.24 5.74
C LEU A 117 -4.01 7.63 7.20
N GLY A 118 -3.01 7.01 7.84
CA GLY A 118 -2.58 7.32 9.20
C GLY A 118 -2.15 8.77 9.40
N MET A 119 -1.73 9.47 8.34
CA MET A 119 -1.38 10.90 8.41
C MET A 119 -2.54 11.80 8.89
N ALA A 120 -3.80 11.39 8.71
CA ALA A 120 -4.96 12.13 9.22
C ALA A 120 -5.05 12.06 10.76
N MET A 121 -4.63 10.93 11.34
CA MET A 121 -4.62 10.70 12.79
C MET A 121 -3.35 11.23 13.45
N ASP A 122 -2.20 11.01 12.80
CA ASP A 122 -0.88 11.43 13.25
C ASP A 122 -0.07 12.06 12.10
N PRO A 123 -0.03 13.41 12.03
CA PRO A 123 0.70 14.11 10.98
C PRO A 123 2.22 13.97 11.04
N SER A 124 2.79 13.50 12.16
CA SER A 124 4.25 13.42 12.35
C SER A 124 4.93 12.50 11.31
N GLY A 125 4.25 11.43 10.90
CA GLY A 125 4.73 10.48 9.89
C GLY A 125 4.64 10.97 8.44
N LYS A 126 4.13 12.18 8.19
CA LYS A 126 3.90 12.69 6.83
C LYS A 126 5.17 12.69 5.97
N ARG A 127 6.31 13.07 6.55
CA ARG A 127 7.59 13.09 5.85
C ARG A 127 7.99 11.68 5.38
N VAL A 128 7.93 10.70 6.28
CA VAL A 128 8.27 9.30 6.02
C VAL A 128 7.40 8.73 4.89
N VAL A 129 6.09 8.96 4.93
CA VAL A 129 5.17 8.51 3.87
C VAL A 129 5.51 9.14 2.51
N VAL A 130 5.75 10.45 2.48
CA VAL A 130 6.07 11.15 1.24
C VAL A 130 7.41 10.66 0.66
N GLU A 131 8.42 10.44 1.49
CA GLU A 131 9.71 9.88 1.08
C GLU A 131 9.56 8.44 0.57
N ALA A 132 8.75 7.62 1.26
CA ALA A 132 8.45 6.26 0.84
C ALA A 132 7.80 6.19 -0.54
N TRP A 133 6.75 6.97 -0.78
CA TRP A 133 6.13 7.07 -2.10
C TRP A 133 7.07 7.64 -3.17
N SER A 134 7.89 8.64 -2.81
CA SER A 134 8.86 9.23 -3.73
C SER A 134 9.91 8.21 -4.17
N ASN A 135 10.36 7.35 -3.25
CA ASN A 135 11.18 6.21 -3.57
C ASN A 135 10.46 5.27 -4.55
N LEU A 136 9.23 4.84 -4.28
CA LEU A 136 8.52 3.98 -5.22
C LEU A 136 8.38 4.62 -6.63
N TYR A 137 8.02 5.90 -6.69
CA TYR A 137 7.86 6.63 -7.94
C TYR A 137 9.16 6.84 -8.74
N ALA A 138 10.31 6.93 -8.07
CA ALA A 138 11.60 6.99 -8.73
C ALA A 138 11.88 5.72 -9.57
N ALA A 139 11.29 4.58 -9.18
CA ALA A 139 11.48 3.31 -9.86
C ALA A 139 10.54 3.07 -11.06
N ARG A 140 9.63 4.00 -11.39
CA ARG A 140 8.61 3.87 -12.45
C ARG A 140 9.13 3.45 -13.83
N ARG A 141 10.40 3.75 -14.14
CA ARG A 141 11.04 3.34 -15.41
C ARG A 141 11.14 1.82 -15.56
N HIS A 142 11.04 1.08 -14.46
CA HIS A 142 11.09 -0.38 -14.41
C HIS A 142 9.68 -1.03 -14.40
N ALA A 143 8.63 -0.26 -14.69
CA ALA A 143 7.25 -0.73 -14.62
C ALA A 143 6.95 -1.97 -15.49
N ARG A 144 7.62 -2.15 -16.64
CA ARG A 144 7.43 -3.38 -17.44
C ARG A 144 7.88 -4.64 -16.71
N ALA A 145 9.02 -4.58 -16.01
CA ALA A 145 9.51 -5.69 -15.20
C ALA A 145 8.60 -5.94 -13.99
N ALA A 146 8.06 -4.87 -13.39
CA ALA A 146 7.05 -4.97 -12.34
C ALA A 146 5.78 -5.69 -12.82
N VAL A 147 5.27 -5.33 -14.00
CA VAL A 147 4.08 -5.99 -14.60
C VAL A 147 4.35 -7.47 -14.83
N ALA A 148 5.53 -7.85 -15.33
CA ALA A 148 5.89 -9.25 -15.50
C ALA A 148 5.88 -10.02 -14.16
N ALA A 149 6.44 -9.44 -13.09
CA ALA A 149 6.43 -10.05 -11.76
C ALA A 149 5.02 -10.22 -11.18
N LEU A 150 4.14 -9.24 -11.40
CA LEU A 150 2.75 -9.29 -10.95
C LEU A 150 1.94 -10.34 -11.70
N LEU A 151 2.16 -10.48 -13.01
CA LEU A 151 1.52 -11.51 -13.83
C LEU A 151 2.03 -12.91 -13.47
N ALA A 152 3.32 -13.08 -13.19
CA ALA A 152 3.88 -14.34 -12.73
C ALA A 152 3.26 -14.81 -11.41
N PHE A 153 3.05 -13.90 -10.45
CA PHE A 153 2.30 -14.21 -9.23
C PHE A 153 0.87 -14.67 -9.53
N GLN A 154 0.18 -13.99 -10.44
CA GLN A 154 -1.19 -14.33 -10.81
C GLN A 154 -1.28 -15.70 -11.49
N GLU A 155 -0.31 -16.02 -12.34
CA GLU A 155 -0.21 -17.31 -13.02
C GLU A 155 0.01 -18.45 -12.01
N GLU A 156 0.93 -18.27 -11.07
CA GLU A 156 1.30 -19.29 -10.08
C GLU A 156 0.19 -19.54 -9.04
N THR A 157 -0.49 -18.48 -8.59
CA THR A 157 -1.49 -18.57 -7.52
C THR A 157 -2.93 -18.69 -8.01
N GLY A 158 -3.18 -18.46 -9.31
CA GLY A 158 -4.51 -18.25 -9.86
C GLY A 158 -5.24 -17.04 -9.28
N THR A 159 -4.56 -16.20 -8.50
CA THR A 159 -5.15 -15.11 -7.71
C THR A 159 -4.67 -13.76 -8.20
N SER A 160 -5.59 -12.81 -8.32
CA SER A 160 -5.22 -11.43 -8.67
C SER A 160 -4.29 -10.83 -7.59
N PRO A 161 -3.17 -10.19 -7.97
CA PRO A 161 -2.34 -9.46 -7.01
C PRO A 161 -3.03 -8.21 -6.43
N PHE A 162 -4.19 -7.83 -6.99
CA PHE A 162 -4.97 -6.65 -6.62
C PHE A 162 -6.33 -7.00 -6.01
N PRO A 163 -6.91 -6.10 -5.18
CA PRO A 163 -8.27 -6.24 -4.68
C PRO A 163 -9.31 -6.39 -5.79
N GLU A 164 -10.45 -7.00 -5.45
CA GLU A 164 -11.59 -7.10 -6.35
C GLU A 164 -12.02 -5.73 -6.89
N GLY A 165 -12.41 -5.69 -8.16
CA GLY A 165 -12.82 -4.47 -8.85
C GLY A 165 -11.67 -3.58 -9.36
N VAL A 166 -10.40 -3.91 -9.06
CA VAL A 166 -9.26 -3.23 -9.69
C VAL A 166 -8.95 -3.88 -11.04
N PRO A 167 -8.85 -3.10 -12.13
CA PRO A 167 -8.49 -3.64 -13.43
C PRO A 167 -7.12 -4.33 -13.42
N SER A 168 -7.06 -5.55 -13.94
CA SER A 168 -5.86 -6.40 -13.92
C SER A 168 -5.21 -6.61 -15.28
N LYS A 169 -5.64 -5.89 -16.33
CA LYS A 169 -5.02 -6.02 -17.66
C LYS A 169 -3.61 -5.44 -17.65
N PRO A 170 -2.67 -5.95 -18.47
CA PRO A 170 -1.29 -5.46 -18.48
C PRO A 170 -1.14 -3.94 -18.65
N SER A 171 -2.02 -3.30 -19.45
CA SER A 171 -2.06 -1.85 -19.62
C SER A 171 -2.41 -1.10 -18.33
N ASP A 172 -3.35 -1.64 -17.55
CA ASP A 172 -3.81 -1.08 -16.30
C ASP A 172 -2.71 -1.23 -15.23
N LEU A 173 -2.04 -2.38 -15.23
CA LEU A 173 -0.91 -2.64 -14.33
C LEU A 173 0.24 -1.68 -14.61
N LEU A 174 0.52 -1.44 -15.89
CA LEU A 174 1.54 -0.48 -16.30
C LEU A 174 1.17 0.93 -15.85
N ALA A 175 -0.09 1.34 -15.98
CA ALA A 175 -0.56 2.63 -15.51
C ALA A 175 -0.36 2.77 -13.99
N LEU A 176 -0.77 1.75 -13.21
CA LEU A 176 -0.59 1.71 -11.76
C LEU A 176 0.90 1.75 -11.35
N ALA A 177 1.77 1.08 -12.10
CA ALA A 177 3.22 1.04 -11.86
C ALA A 177 4.00 2.26 -12.37
N THR A 178 3.36 3.19 -13.08
CA THR A 178 4.01 4.40 -13.63
C THR A 178 3.50 5.71 -13.04
N THR A 179 2.42 5.64 -12.28
CA THR A 179 1.64 6.82 -11.91
C THR A 179 1.72 7.07 -10.41
N ALA A 180 2.23 8.22 -9.99
CA ALA A 180 2.15 8.63 -8.58
C ALA A 180 0.69 8.87 -8.16
N PRO A 181 0.28 8.57 -6.92
CA PRO A 181 -1.08 8.89 -6.46
C PRO A 181 -1.35 10.40 -6.49
N PRO A 182 -2.63 10.83 -6.69
CA PRO A 182 -2.97 12.24 -6.91
C PRO A 182 -2.46 13.19 -5.82
N PHE A 183 -2.53 12.78 -4.54
CA PHE A 183 -2.10 13.63 -3.41
C PHE A 183 -0.61 14.02 -3.44
N LEU A 184 0.24 13.30 -4.18
CA LEU A 184 1.65 13.67 -4.37
C LEU A 184 1.86 14.65 -5.53
N ARG A 185 0.96 14.63 -6.53
CA ARG A 185 1.04 15.51 -7.71
C ARG A 185 0.63 16.95 -7.40
N VAL A 186 -0.15 17.16 -6.34
CA VAL A 186 -0.63 18.50 -5.94
C VAL A 186 0.52 19.42 -5.51
N ARG A 187 1.72 18.89 -5.21
CA ARG A 187 2.91 19.70 -4.88
C ARG A 187 3.70 20.21 -6.08
N THR A 188 3.41 19.77 -7.30
CA THR A 188 4.22 20.11 -8.49
C THR A 188 3.73 21.33 -9.27
N VAL A 189 2.64 21.98 -8.85
CA VAL A 189 2.00 23.11 -9.58
C VAL A 189 2.10 24.44 -8.81
N ALA A 190 2.89 24.50 -7.74
CA ALA A 190 3.08 25.71 -6.94
C ALA A 190 4.58 26.04 -6.75
N ALA A 191 5.33 26.02 -7.85
CA ALA A 191 6.68 26.57 -7.95
C ALA A 191 6.68 27.74 -8.93
#